data_AF-A0A662MST4-F1
#
_entry.id   AF-A0A662MST4-F1
#
_cell.length_a   1.000
_cell.length_b   1.000
_cell.length_c   1.000
_cell.angle_alpha   90.00
_cell.angle_beta   90.00
_cell.angle_gamma   90.00
#
_symmetry.space_group_name_H-M   'P 1'
#
loop_
_entity.id
_entity.type
_entity.pdbx_description
1 polymer ?
#
loop_
_entity_poly.entity_id
_entity_poly.type
_entity_poly.pdbx_seq_one_letter_code
_entity_poly.pdbx_strand_id
1 'polypeptide(L)'
;MSELIEELEEKRNRINNLAEVHKARRDKLNRETHHWAEVRDKLNQEARELRRQAIEFKRLRDELNRKVQEAKKKRNDLGHKWAELNKKLARLKREKLPKEAIPLSKLKRERDRLEFQYQTQSLTREKEKELLDRIAKLEREIKEREKVFEKNEEVRALLEEMKAVKEEMDRWHKEVNRLADEAQKYHEKMSELFKQA
;
A
#
# COMPACT_ATOMS: atom_id res chain seq x y z
N MET A 1 55.28 74.14 33.62
CA MET A 1 54.04 73.58 34.22
C MET A 1 52.90 73.51 33.22
N SER A 2 52.67 74.53 32.38
CA SER A 2 51.62 74.51 31.34
C SER A 2 51.78 73.39 30.29
N GLU A 3 52.97 73.22 29.71
CA GLU A 3 53.23 72.22 28.66
C GLU A 3 53.04 70.76 29.14
N LEU A 4 53.41 70.47 30.40
CA LEU A 4 53.23 69.14 31.00
C LEU A 4 51.74 68.83 31.23
N ILE A 5 50.93 69.84 31.57
CA ILE A 5 49.48 69.69 31.74
C ILE A 5 48.84 69.42 30.37
N GLU A 6 49.25 70.14 29.33
CA GLU A 6 48.76 69.99 27.97
C GLU A 6 49.07 68.59 27.40
N GLU A 7 50.30 68.09 27.58
CA GLU A 7 50.69 66.74 27.14
C GLU A 7 49.91 65.63 27.88
N LEU A 8 49.60 65.83 29.17
CA LEU A 8 48.77 64.91 29.96
C LEU A 8 47.31 64.94 29.51
N GLU A 9 46.78 66.11 29.15
CA GLU A 9 45.43 66.26 28.59
C GLU A 9 45.30 65.59 27.22
N GLU A 10 46.29 65.72 26.35
CA GLU A 10 46.33 65.01 25.06
C GLU A 10 46.35 63.49 25.24
N LYS A 11 47.20 62.97 26.15
CA LYS A 11 47.24 61.54 26.47
C LYS A 11 45.90 61.05 27.05
N ARG A 12 45.28 61.83 27.95
CA ARG A 12 43.95 61.51 28.50
C ARG A 12 42.90 61.45 27.41
N ASN A 13 42.86 62.43 26.52
CA ASN A 13 41.90 62.49 25.42
C ASN A 13 42.10 61.32 24.45
N ARG A 14 43.35 60.95 24.14
CA ARG A 14 43.67 59.79 23.31
C ARG A 14 43.19 58.47 23.94
N ILE A 15 43.43 58.28 25.23
CA ILE A 15 42.96 57.09 25.96
C ILE A 15 41.43 57.04 26.02
N ASN A 16 40.77 58.17 26.27
CA ASN A 16 39.31 58.27 26.27
C ASN A 16 38.72 57.93 24.90
N ASN A 17 39.30 58.46 23.81
CA ASN A 17 38.85 58.14 22.45
C ASN A 17 39.02 56.65 22.15
N LEU A 18 40.15 56.04 22.52
CA LEU A 18 40.35 54.60 22.37
C LEU A 18 39.33 53.80 23.21
N ALA A 19 39.05 54.22 24.44
CA ALA A 19 38.06 53.59 25.29
C ALA A 19 36.65 53.63 24.69
N GLU A 20 36.23 54.76 24.11
CA GLU A 20 34.94 54.89 23.42
C GLU A 20 34.88 54.01 22.15
N VAL A 21 35.95 53.96 21.36
CA VAL A 21 36.04 53.04 20.21
C VAL A 21 35.91 51.57 20.64
N HIS A 22 36.59 51.19 21.72
CA HIS A 22 36.50 49.84 22.28
C HIS A 22 35.11 49.53 22.84
N LYS A 23 34.45 50.47 23.52
CA LYS A 23 33.05 50.33 23.98
C LYS A 23 32.11 50.14 22.80
N ALA A 24 32.21 50.98 21.77
CA ALA A 24 31.38 50.86 20.57
C ALA A 24 31.57 49.51 19.87
N ARG A 25 32.82 49.03 19.77
CA ARG A 25 33.13 47.70 19.21
C ARG A 25 32.56 46.57 20.05
N ARG A 26 32.68 46.64 21.39
CA ARG A 26 32.09 45.66 22.32
C ARG A 26 30.58 45.62 22.17
N ASP A 27 29.93 46.78 22.13
CA ASP A 27 28.47 46.86 22.05
C ASP A 27 27.97 46.35 20.70
N LYS A 28 28.71 46.58 19.60
CA LYS A 28 28.44 45.97 18.30
C LYS A 28 28.55 44.44 18.36
N LEU A 29 29.64 43.90 18.91
CA LEU A 29 29.84 42.45 19.05
C LEU A 29 28.78 41.81 19.96
N ASN A 30 28.34 42.49 21.01
CA ASN A 30 27.25 42.03 21.87
C ASN A 30 25.93 41.95 21.10
N ARG A 31 25.59 42.96 20.28
CA ARG A 31 24.39 42.91 19.42
C ARG A 31 24.45 41.76 18.42
N GLU A 32 25.60 41.55 17.78
CA GLU A 32 25.82 40.42 16.88
C GLU A 32 25.67 39.09 17.63
N THR A 33 26.23 38.98 18.83
CA THR A 33 26.10 37.78 19.68
C THR A 33 24.64 37.49 20.02
N HIS A 34 23.87 38.51 20.43
CA HIS A 34 22.44 38.35 20.70
C HIS A 34 21.67 37.93 19.45
N HIS A 35 21.94 38.56 18.31
CA HIS A 35 21.31 38.20 17.04
C HIS A 35 21.58 36.73 16.67
N TRP A 36 22.84 36.29 16.74
CA TRP A 36 23.20 34.90 16.45
C TRP A 36 22.61 33.91 17.47
N ALA A 37 22.51 34.29 18.74
CA ALA A 37 21.84 33.49 19.76
C ALA A 37 20.35 33.31 19.44
N GLU A 38 19.65 34.36 19.05
CA GLU A 38 18.24 34.30 18.64
C GLU A 38 18.05 33.42 17.39
N VAL A 39 18.92 33.57 16.38
CA VAL A 39 18.88 32.74 15.16
C VAL A 39 19.11 31.27 15.50
N ARG A 40 20.12 30.98 16.33
CA ARG A 40 20.39 29.63 16.81
C ARG A 40 19.18 29.03 17.53
N ASP A 41 18.55 29.81 18.41
CA ASP A 41 17.43 29.31 19.22
C ASP A 41 16.20 29.04 18.36
N LYS A 42 15.93 29.88 17.35
CA LYS A 42 14.89 29.64 16.34
C LYS A 42 15.16 28.36 15.54
N LEU A 43 16.36 28.22 14.97
CA LEU A 43 16.74 27.03 14.19
C LEU A 43 16.68 25.75 15.05
N ASN A 44 17.10 25.82 16.31
CA ASN A 44 17.01 24.69 17.24
C ASN A 44 15.56 24.32 17.55
N GLN A 45 14.66 25.30 17.66
CA GLN A 45 13.25 25.04 17.86
C GLN A 45 12.65 24.36 16.62
N GLU A 46 12.90 24.90 15.43
CA GLU A 46 12.43 24.32 14.16
C GLU A 46 12.93 22.88 13.98
N ALA A 47 14.22 22.63 14.22
CA ALA A 47 14.80 21.29 14.14
C ALA A 47 14.16 20.29 15.14
N ARG A 48 13.82 20.75 16.34
CA ARG A 48 13.11 19.92 17.34
C ARG A 48 11.69 19.58 16.89
N GLU A 49 10.98 20.54 16.33
CA GLU A 49 9.63 20.35 15.83
C GLU A 49 9.60 19.40 14.63
N LEU A 50 10.49 19.59 13.65
CA LEU A 50 10.65 18.68 12.50
C LEU A 50 10.97 17.25 12.96
N ARG A 51 11.90 17.10 13.91
CA ARG A 51 12.25 15.78 14.48
C ARG A 51 11.06 15.13 15.17
N ARG A 52 10.28 15.89 15.96
CA ARG A 52 9.09 15.38 16.63
C ARG A 52 8.05 14.89 15.62
N GLN A 53 7.77 15.67 14.58
CA GLN A 53 6.83 15.28 13.52
C GLN A 53 7.29 14.02 12.77
N ALA A 54 8.59 13.91 12.46
CA ALA A 54 9.15 12.73 11.82
C ALA A 54 8.99 11.45 12.68
N ILE A 55 9.19 11.56 14.01
CA ILE A 55 8.97 10.45 14.94
C ILE A 55 7.49 10.04 14.99
N GLU A 56 6.56 11.00 15.01
CA GLU A 56 5.13 10.70 14.99
C GLU A 56 4.69 10.02 13.69
N PHE A 57 5.15 10.50 12.53
CA PHE A 57 4.88 9.82 11.25
C PHE A 57 5.47 8.41 11.20
N LYS A 58 6.64 8.19 11.81
CA LYS A 58 7.23 6.85 11.95
C LYS A 58 6.34 5.93 12.77
N ARG A 59 5.86 6.41 13.91
CA ARG A 59 4.94 5.66 14.76
C ARG A 59 3.65 5.28 14.03
N LEU A 60 3.02 6.25 13.34
CA LEU A 60 1.80 6.01 12.56
C LEU A 60 2.01 5.01 11.43
N ARG A 61 3.12 5.14 10.69
CA ARG A 61 3.51 4.16 9.66
C ARG A 61 3.68 2.76 10.24
N ASP A 62 4.38 2.64 11.37
CA ASP A 62 4.65 1.35 12.00
C ASP A 62 3.35 0.70 12.52
N GLU A 63 2.41 1.49 13.04
CA GLU A 63 1.08 1.01 13.42
C GLU A 63 0.27 0.52 12.21
N LEU A 64 0.27 1.28 11.12
CA LEU A 64 -0.40 0.87 9.88
C LEU A 64 0.22 -0.39 9.29
N ASN A 65 1.54 -0.54 9.32
CA ASN A 65 2.23 -1.76 8.89
C ASN A 65 1.82 -2.99 9.70
N ARG A 66 1.63 -2.84 11.02
CA ARG A 66 1.07 -3.92 11.86
C ARG A 66 -0.34 -4.29 11.42
N LYS A 67 -1.21 -3.31 11.17
CA LYS A 67 -2.57 -3.55 10.67
C LYS A 67 -2.57 -4.23 9.30
N VAL A 68 -1.67 -3.82 8.39
CA VAL A 68 -1.47 -4.47 7.09
C VAL A 68 -1.08 -5.94 7.27
N GLN A 69 -0.17 -6.24 8.20
CA GLN A 69 0.25 -7.62 8.47
C GLN A 69 -0.89 -8.47 9.02
N GLU A 70 -1.68 -7.93 9.96
CA GLU A 70 -2.87 -8.61 10.50
C GLU A 70 -3.93 -8.87 9.43
N ALA A 71 -4.22 -7.87 8.58
CA ALA A 71 -5.15 -8.00 7.47
C ALA A 71 -4.67 -9.03 6.43
N LYS A 72 -3.36 -9.04 6.12
CA LYS A 72 -2.74 -10.08 5.27
C LYS A 72 -2.89 -11.47 5.86
N LYS A 73 -2.72 -11.62 7.18
CA LYS A 73 -2.91 -12.90 7.87
C LYS A 73 -4.35 -13.41 7.72
N LYS A 74 -5.34 -12.55 8.02
CA LYS A 74 -6.76 -12.88 7.84
C LYS A 74 -7.10 -13.27 6.40
N ARG A 75 -6.59 -12.51 5.42
CA ARG A 75 -6.76 -12.82 4.00
C ARG A 75 -6.15 -14.19 3.63
N ASN A 76 -4.96 -14.50 4.15
CA ASN A 76 -4.30 -15.78 3.88
C ASN A 76 -5.06 -16.94 4.53
N ASP A 77 -5.55 -16.77 5.77
CA ASP A 77 -6.38 -17.78 6.46
C ASP A 77 -7.66 -18.08 5.67
N LEU A 78 -8.31 -17.05 5.12
CA LEU A 78 -9.45 -17.22 4.22
C LEU A 78 -9.05 -17.91 2.90
N GLY A 79 -7.87 -17.59 2.36
CA GLY A 79 -7.32 -18.29 1.19
C GLY A 79 -7.11 -19.79 1.44
N HIS A 80 -6.64 -20.16 2.63
CA HIS A 80 -6.54 -21.57 3.03
C HIS A 80 -7.94 -22.21 3.14
N LYS A 81 -8.91 -21.55 3.77
CA LYS A 81 -10.30 -22.03 3.82
C LYS A 81 -10.88 -22.22 2.42
N TRP A 82 -10.67 -21.27 1.51
CA TRP A 82 -11.13 -21.35 0.12
C TRP A 82 -10.51 -22.53 -0.63
N ALA A 83 -9.22 -22.80 -0.40
CA ALA A 83 -8.54 -23.96 -0.98
C ALA A 83 -9.12 -25.29 -0.45
N GLU A 84 -9.40 -25.37 0.85
CA GLU A 84 -10.03 -26.55 1.45
C GLU A 84 -11.47 -26.76 0.95
N LEU A 85 -12.27 -25.69 0.80
CA LEU A 85 -13.60 -25.77 0.20
C LEU A 85 -13.54 -26.26 -1.25
N ASN A 86 -12.55 -25.80 -2.03
CA ASN A 86 -12.32 -26.32 -3.39
C ASN A 86 -11.96 -27.81 -3.40
N LYS A 87 -11.11 -28.27 -2.48
CA LYS A 87 -10.77 -29.69 -2.36
C LYS A 87 -12.01 -30.52 -2.03
N LYS A 88 -12.84 -30.07 -1.09
CA LYS A 88 -14.13 -30.70 -0.76
C LYS A 88 -15.05 -30.75 -1.98
N LEU A 89 -15.20 -29.64 -2.71
CA LEU A 89 -16.00 -29.59 -3.93
C LEU A 89 -15.47 -30.53 -5.01
N ALA A 90 -14.15 -30.60 -5.20
CA ALA A 90 -13.51 -31.50 -6.15
C ALA A 90 -13.72 -32.98 -5.76
N ARG A 91 -13.65 -33.30 -4.46
CA ARG A 91 -13.93 -34.65 -3.94
C ARG A 91 -15.39 -35.04 -4.17
N LEU A 92 -16.34 -34.18 -3.83
CA LEU A 92 -17.77 -34.38 -4.07
C LEU A 92 -18.08 -34.60 -5.55
N LYS A 93 -17.43 -33.84 -6.43
CA LYS A 93 -17.52 -34.03 -7.88
C LYS A 93 -16.99 -35.40 -8.32
N ARG A 94 -15.89 -35.88 -7.73
CA ARG A 94 -15.32 -37.20 -8.04
C ARG A 94 -16.13 -38.37 -7.48
N GLU A 95 -16.75 -38.23 -6.31
CA GLU A 95 -17.57 -39.27 -5.69
C GLU A 95 -18.93 -39.43 -6.40
N LYS A 96 -19.51 -38.33 -6.91
CA LYS A 96 -20.84 -38.34 -7.54
C LYS A 96 -20.82 -38.48 -9.08
N LEU A 97 -19.66 -38.39 -9.75
CA LEU A 97 -19.50 -38.71 -11.18
C LEU A 97 -18.87 -40.11 -11.36
N PRO A 98 -19.32 -40.92 -12.34
CA PRO A 98 -18.66 -42.17 -12.68
C PRO A 98 -17.22 -41.93 -13.14
N LYS A 99 -16.29 -42.84 -12.78
CA LYS A 99 -14.83 -42.71 -12.98
C LYS A 99 -14.38 -42.48 -14.44
N GLU A 100 -15.24 -42.75 -15.42
CA GLU A 100 -15.00 -42.59 -16.86
C GLU A 100 -15.57 -41.29 -17.46
N ALA A 101 -16.29 -40.48 -16.67
CA ALA A 101 -16.85 -39.23 -17.17
C ALA A 101 -15.75 -38.16 -17.33
N ILE A 102 -15.64 -37.60 -18.53
CA ILE A 102 -14.78 -36.44 -18.83
C ILE A 102 -15.05 -35.33 -17.78
N PRO A 103 -14.04 -34.78 -17.09
CA PRO A 103 -14.26 -33.73 -16.09
C PRO A 103 -15.02 -32.55 -16.69
N LEU A 104 -15.96 -31.96 -15.95
CA LEU A 104 -16.72 -30.78 -16.38
C LEU A 104 -15.80 -29.65 -16.88
N SER A 105 -14.60 -29.52 -16.29
CA SER A 105 -13.58 -28.55 -16.73
C SER A 105 -13.02 -28.83 -18.13
N LYS A 106 -12.88 -30.09 -18.54
CA LYS A 106 -12.45 -30.46 -19.90
C LYS A 106 -13.58 -30.21 -20.90
N LEU A 107 -14.83 -30.55 -20.57
CA LEU A 107 -15.99 -30.25 -21.40
C LEU A 107 -16.15 -28.75 -21.64
N LYS A 108 -15.98 -27.92 -20.60
CA LYS A 108 -16.02 -26.45 -20.74
C LYS A 108 -14.90 -25.93 -21.63
N ARG A 109 -13.66 -26.39 -21.45
CA ARG A 109 -12.53 -26.01 -22.31
C ARG A 109 -12.70 -26.45 -23.76
N GLU A 110 -13.26 -27.64 -23.98
CA GLU A 110 -13.53 -28.15 -25.31
C GLU A 110 -14.64 -27.36 -26.01
N ARG A 111 -15.69 -27.01 -25.27
CA ARG A 111 -16.73 -26.08 -25.72
C ARG A 111 -16.15 -24.72 -26.08
N ASP A 112 -15.33 -24.12 -25.20
CA ASP A 112 -14.68 -22.81 -25.45
C ASP A 112 -13.79 -22.86 -26.70
N ARG A 113 -13.06 -23.97 -26.90
CA ARG A 113 -12.22 -24.19 -28.07
C ARG A 113 -13.04 -24.28 -29.35
N LEU A 114 -14.15 -25.02 -29.33
CA LEU A 114 -15.05 -25.16 -30.48
C LEU A 114 -15.78 -23.85 -30.79
N GLU A 115 -16.23 -23.10 -29.78
CA GLU A 115 -16.78 -21.74 -29.96
C GLU A 115 -15.76 -20.79 -30.58
N PHE A 116 -14.51 -20.83 -30.10
CA PHE A 116 -13.44 -20.02 -30.68
C PHE A 116 -13.16 -20.42 -32.13
N GLN A 117 -13.17 -21.72 -32.43
CA GLN A 117 -13.00 -22.24 -33.79
C GLN A 117 -14.14 -21.78 -34.71
N TYR A 118 -15.38 -21.79 -34.22
CA TYR A 118 -16.54 -21.26 -34.94
C TYR A 118 -16.42 -19.76 -35.24
N GLN A 119 -15.94 -18.97 -34.27
CA GLN A 119 -15.81 -17.52 -34.41
C GLN A 119 -14.64 -17.09 -35.30
N THR A 120 -13.58 -17.89 -35.39
CA THR A 120 -12.31 -17.50 -36.05
C THR A 120 -12.03 -18.19 -37.38
N GLN A 121 -12.68 -19.32 -37.68
CA GLN A 121 -12.44 -20.05 -38.93
C GLN A 121 -13.59 -19.89 -39.91
N SER A 122 -13.26 -19.59 -41.17
CA SER A 122 -14.18 -19.59 -42.30
C SER A 122 -14.52 -21.03 -42.70
N LEU A 123 -15.61 -21.57 -42.15
CA LEU A 123 -16.04 -22.95 -42.38
C LEU A 123 -17.11 -23.01 -43.48
N THR A 124 -17.27 -24.18 -44.11
CA THR A 124 -18.40 -24.42 -45.03
C THR A 124 -19.69 -24.57 -44.23
N ARG A 125 -20.84 -24.20 -44.81
CA ARG A 125 -22.17 -24.28 -44.15
C ARG A 125 -22.46 -25.64 -43.49
N GLU A 126 -21.99 -26.73 -44.07
CA GLU A 126 -22.15 -28.09 -43.51
C GLU A 126 -21.29 -28.29 -42.26
N LYS A 127 -20.04 -27.83 -42.27
CA LYS A 127 -19.12 -27.91 -41.13
C LYS A 127 -19.54 -26.97 -39.99
N GLU A 128 -20.05 -25.79 -40.31
CA GLU A 128 -20.64 -24.88 -39.31
C GLU A 128 -21.81 -25.54 -38.57
N LYS A 129 -22.68 -26.22 -39.31
CA LYS A 129 -23.83 -26.92 -38.75
C LYS A 129 -23.42 -28.09 -37.85
N GLU A 130 -22.44 -28.88 -38.28
CA GLU A 130 -21.89 -29.99 -37.46
C GLU A 130 -21.19 -29.48 -36.19
N LEU A 131 -20.49 -28.34 -36.28
CA LEU A 131 -19.78 -27.73 -35.17
C LEU A 131 -20.76 -27.10 -34.16
N LEU A 132 -21.83 -26.44 -34.64
CA LEU A 132 -22.95 -25.99 -33.83
C LEU A 132 -23.67 -27.15 -33.13
N ASP A 133 -23.91 -28.26 -33.83
CA ASP A 133 -24.53 -29.45 -33.22
C ASP A 133 -23.64 -30.07 -32.13
N ARG A 134 -22.32 -30.04 -32.31
CA ARG A 134 -21.33 -30.48 -31.31
C ARG A 134 -21.29 -29.54 -30.10
N ILE A 135 -21.30 -28.22 -30.32
CA ILE A 135 -21.40 -27.22 -29.24
C ILE A 135 -22.71 -27.43 -28.48
N ALA A 136 -23.85 -27.58 -29.17
CA ALA A 136 -25.15 -27.76 -28.53
C ALA A 136 -25.25 -29.09 -27.73
N LYS A 137 -24.62 -30.16 -28.21
CA LYS A 137 -24.50 -31.43 -27.44
C LYS A 137 -23.65 -31.25 -26.19
N LEU A 138 -22.48 -30.60 -26.31
CA LEU A 138 -21.60 -30.30 -25.18
C LEU A 138 -22.28 -29.39 -24.15
N GLU A 139 -23.01 -28.36 -24.59
CA GLU A 139 -23.78 -27.47 -23.71
C GLU A 139 -24.89 -28.21 -22.98
N ARG A 140 -25.64 -29.09 -23.65
CA ARG A 140 -26.64 -29.94 -23.00
C ARG A 140 -26.00 -30.83 -21.94
N GLU A 141 -24.89 -31.49 -22.26
CA GLU A 141 -24.20 -32.38 -21.34
C GLU A 141 -23.58 -31.64 -20.14
N ILE A 142 -23.04 -30.43 -20.35
CA ILE A 142 -22.58 -29.55 -19.27
C ILE A 142 -23.75 -29.16 -18.37
N LYS A 143 -24.88 -28.74 -18.95
CA LYS A 143 -26.07 -28.27 -18.22
C LYS A 143 -26.77 -29.40 -17.46
N GLU A 144 -26.82 -30.60 -18.02
CA GLU A 144 -27.34 -31.82 -17.37
C GLU A 144 -26.52 -32.14 -16.12
N ARG A 145 -25.18 -32.17 -16.27
CA ARG A 145 -24.25 -32.45 -15.16
C ARG A 145 -24.30 -31.35 -14.11
N GLU A 146 -24.35 -30.08 -14.52
CA GLU A 146 -24.50 -28.95 -13.58
C GLU A 146 -25.81 -29.03 -12.81
N LYS A 147 -26.94 -29.38 -13.45
CA LYS A 147 -28.22 -29.59 -12.76
C LYS A 147 -28.18 -30.69 -11.71
N VAL A 148 -27.45 -31.79 -11.98
CA VAL A 148 -27.28 -32.89 -11.00
C VAL A 148 -26.49 -32.41 -9.78
N PHE A 149 -25.50 -31.54 -9.98
CA PHE A 149 -24.76 -30.91 -8.89
C PHE A 149 -25.57 -29.82 -8.16
N GLU A 150 -26.33 -29.00 -8.88
CA GLU A 150 -27.17 -27.94 -8.29
C GLU A 150 -28.34 -28.47 -7.45
N LYS A 151 -28.89 -29.65 -7.79
CA LYS A 151 -29.92 -30.31 -6.99
C LYS A 151 -29.38 -30.88 -5.68
N ASN A 152 -28.06 -30.91 -5.51
CA ASN A 152 -27.43 -31.43 -4.30
C ASN A 152 -27.28 -30.30 -3.27
N GLU A 153 -28.02 -30.39 -2.17
CA GLU A 153 -28.00 -29.40 -1.08
C GLU A 153 -26.58 -29.14 -0.55
N GLU A 154 -25.74 -30.18 -0.43
CA GLU A 154 -24.34 -30.04 0.00
C GLU A 154 -23.51 -29.19 -0.96
N VAL A 155 -23.74 -29.32 -2.27
CA VAL A 155 -23.00 -28.56 -3.28
C VAL A 155 -23.46 -27.11 -3.31
N ARG A 156 -24.77 -26.85 -3.15
CA ARG A 156 -25.29 -25.49 -2.98
C ARG A 156 -24.71 -24.82 -1.74
N ALA A 157 -24.73 -25.50 -0.60
CA ALA A 157 -24.17 -24.97 0.65
C ALA A 157 -22.68 -24.65 0.50
N LEU A 158 -21.89 -25.55 -0.11
CA LEU A 158 -20.47 -25.32 -0.39
C LEU A 158 -20.25 -24.15 -1.34
N LEU A 159 -21.06 -23.99 -2.38
CA LEU A 159 -20.93 -22.88 -3.33
C LEU A 159 -21.24 -21.53 -2.67
N GLU A 160 -22.26 -21.46 -1.82
CA GLU A 160 -22.56 -20.25 -1.05
C GLU A 160 -21.46 -19.93 -0.02
N GLU A 161 -20.94 -20.93 0.69
CA GLU A 161 -19.80 -20.74 1.59
C GLU A 161 -18.56 -20.24 0.83
N MET A 162 -18.29 -20.80 -0.36
CA MET A 162 -17.18 -20.35 -1.21
C MET A 162 -17.36 -18.92 -1.73
N LYS A 163 -18.59 -18.51 -2.06
CA LYS A 163 -18.88 -17.12 -2.44
C LYS A 163 -18.64 -16.18 -1.26
N ALA A 164 -19.17 -16.52 -0.08
CA ALA A 164 -18.97 -15.71 1.13
C ALA A 164 -17.48 -15.54 1.47
N VAL A 165 -16.71 -16.64 1.44
CA VAL A 165 -15.25 -16.59 1.68
C VAL A 165 -14.54 -15.74 0.61
N LYS A 166 -14.97 -15.83 -0.66
CA LYS A 166 -14.40 -15.02 -1.74
C LYS A 166 -14.67 -13.53 -1.54
N GLU A 167 -15.90 -13.16 -1.21
CA GLU A 167 -16.24 -11.77 -0.91
C GLU A 167 -15.45 -11.24 0.28
N GLU A 168 -15.29 -12.05 1.33
CA GLU A 168 -14.51 -11.66 2.49
C GLU A 168 -13.02 -11.51 2.16
N MET A 169 -12.45 -12.40 1.34
CA MET A 169 -11.09 -12.25 0.81
C MET A 169 -10.91 -10.96 0.01
N ASP A 170 -11.86 -10.63 -0.87
CA ASP A 170 -11.80 -9.42 -1.69
C ASP A 170 -11.89 -8.16 -0.81
N ARG A 171 -12.71 -8.18 0.25
CA ARG A 171 -12.75 -7.11 1.27
C ARG A 171 -11.41 -6.95 1.96
N TRP A 172 -10.81 -8.02 2.46
CA TRP A 172 -9.49 -7.97 3.10
C TRP A 172 -8.38 -7.58 2.14
N HIS A 173 -8.47 -7.95 0.86
CA HIS A 173 -7.53 -7.51 -0.17
C HIS A 173 -7.60 -5.99 -0.37
N LYS A 174 -8.80 -5.42 -0.50
CA LYS A 174 -9.01 -3.98 -0.60
C LYS A 174 -8.49 -3.25 0.65
N GLU A 175 -8.76 -3.80 1.83
CA GLU A 175 -8.32 -3.20 3.10
C GLU A 175 -6.80 -3.22 3.25
N VAL A 176 -6.13 -4.32 2.84
CA VAL A 176 -4.66 -4.38 2.80
C VAL A 176 -4.09 -3.28 1.90
N ASN A 177 -4.67 -3.07 0.72
CA ASN A 177 -4.21 -2.04 -0.21
C ASN A 177 -4.42 -0.64 0.38
N ARG A 178 -5.61 -0.36 0.92
CA ARG A 178 -5.92 0.92 1.57
C ARG A 178 -4.93 1.25 2.69
N LEU A 179 -4.68 0.31 3.59
CA LEU A 179 -3.76 0.49 4.70
C LEU A 179 -2.30 0.62 4.23
N ALA A 180 -1.91 -0.10 3.17
CA ALA A 180 -0.59 0.01 2.58
C ALA A 180 -0.37 1.39 1.93
N ASP A 181 -1.37 1.90 1.20
CA ASP A 181 -1.33 3.23 0.59
C ASP A 181 -1.23 4.33 1.67
N GLU A 182 -2.00 4.19 2.76
CA GLU A 182 -1.89 5.10 3.90
C GLU A 182 -0.52 5.04 4.57
N ALA A 183 0.02 3.84 4.80
CA ALA A 183 1.36 3.67 5.37
C ALA A 183 2.44 4.31 4.47
N GLN A 184 2.32 4.16 3.16
CA GLN A 184 3.21 4.74 2.17
C GLN A 184 3.16 6.28 2.20
N LYS A 185 1.97 6.88 2.28
CA LYS A 185 1.82 8.34 2.43
C LYS A 185 2.54 8.89 3.67
N TYR A 186 2.45 8.19 4.80
CA TYR A 186 3.18 8.60 6.02
C TYR A 186 4.69 8.39 5.88
N HIS A 187 5.11 7.36 5.16
CA HIS A 187 6.53 7.16 4.86
C HIS A 187 7.09 8.28 3.97
N GLU A 188 6.35 8.71 2.95
CA GLU A 188 6.73 9.82 2.07
C GLU A 188 6.82 11.13 2.84
N LYS A 189 5.77 11.49 3.61
CA LYS A 189 5.76 12.68 4.47
C LYS A 189 6.94 12.69 5.46
N MET A 190 7.23 11.55 6.08
CA MET A 190 8.38 11.43 6.98
C MET A 190 9.69 11.65 6.23
N SER A 191 9.84 11.06 5.05
CA SER A 191 11.06 11.16 4.24
C SER A 191 11.29 12.58 3.71
N GLU A 192 10.22 13.32 3.40
CA GLU A 192 10.28 14.74 3.06
C GLU A 192 10.76 15.59 4.24
N LEU A 193 10.22 15.36 5.44
CA LEU A 193 10.68 16.06 6.65
C LEU A 193 12.16 15.79 6.94
N PHE A 194 12.64 14.56 6.72
CA PHE A 194 14.07 14.23 6.86
C PHE A 194 14.96 14.84 5.79
N LYS A 195 14.42 15.24 4.63
CA LYS A 195 15.17 15.99 3.60
C LYS A 195 15.20 17.49 3.88
N GLN A 196 14.22 18.01 4.62
CA GLN A 196 14.12 19.43 4.98
C GLN A 196 14.85 19.77 6.29
N ALA A 197 15.07 18.78 7.17
CA ALA A 197 15.88 18.88 8.38
C ALA A 197 17.37 18.66 8.10
#